data_AF-A0A816G186-F1
#
_entry.id   AF-A0A816G186-F1
#
_cell.length_a   1.000
_cell.length_b   1.000
_cell.length_c   1.000
_cell.angle_alpha   90.00
_cell.angle_beta   90.00
_cell.angle_gamma   90.00
#
_symmetry.space_group_name_H-M   'P 1'
#
loop_
_entity.id
_entity.type
_entity.pdbx_description
1 polymer ?
#
loop_
_entity_poly.entity_id
_entity_poly.type
_entity_poly.pdbx_seq_one_letter_code
_entity_poly.pdbx_strand_id
1 'polypeptide(L)'
;MATVIDNDTQSIVVGNGNDRIAIHLKQSATDTVQNQSQSLLLTSILIEIGDIEIQIRRSTKSKNEYRKENILPTSTQSPAIAFHNGDLQKKPATEEKSNANPAYWDYSVVHGPHMWSKIFPHIQCKKFQSPIRIYTDQCEFDSQLARHPFTFKFDENCCQTIENTGRSFQVTGKGSSSITGGPVVDEYQFLQFHMHWGANDLEGAEHVIDGVRLPGELHIVTWNTSKYKTPQAAAASDQFDGLMVFGILVKVVPSDNQEFAKFIDLLSNVTYRSEKININQATIALKNILPSDTQAYYTYKGSLTTPMCYESVCWIVFRENAGLSKRQFDQLRQLKYVCKGDHSTNGNISQNFRPVMPLNGRTVYRSF
;
A
#
# COMPACT_ATOMS: atom_id res chain seq x y z
N MET A 1 -6.82 13.44 28.04
CA MET A 1 -6.09 12.26 28.57
C MET A 1 -5.51 12.67 29.91
N ALA A 2 -5.68 11.86 30.96
CA ALA A 2 -4.91 12.04 32.19
C ALA A 2 -3.80 10.98 32.19
N THR A 3 -2.56 11.40 32.03
CA THR A 3 -1.40 10.52 32.18
C THR A 3 -0.97 10.57 33.63
N VAL A 4 -1.15 9.47 34.36
CA VAL A 4 -0.54 9.28 35.67
C VAL A 4 0.67 8.39 35.48
N ILE A 5 1.85 8.92 35.81
CA ILE A 5 3.08 8.15 35.91
C ILE A 5 3.18 7.72 37.37
N ASP A 6 3.03 6.42 37.62
CA ASP A 6 3.30 5.85 38.94
C ASP A 6 4.76 5.36 38.96
N ASN A 7 5.59 6.14 39.65
CA ASN A 7 7.03 5.87 39.78
C ASN A 7 7.32 4.64 40.65
N ASP A 8 6.39 4.23 41.52
CA ASP A 8 6.59 3.10 42.43
C ASP A 8 6.28 1.75 41.73
N THR A 9 5.52 1.75 40.64
CA THR A 9 5.13 0.51 39.92
C THR A 9 5.64 0.40 38.48
N GLN A 10 6.38 1.39 37.95
CA GLN A 10 6.82 1.45 36.54
C GLN A 10 5.67 1.27 35.53
N SER A 11 4.50 1.81 35.88
CA SER A 11 3.26 1.66 35.11
C SER A 11 2.88 2.96 34.39
N ILE A 12 2.50 2.88 33.13
CA ILE A 12 1.86 3.98 32.39
C ILE A 12 0.39 3.62 32.19
N VAL A 13 -0.52 4.41 32.77
CA VAL A 13 -1.97 4.22 32.59
C VAL A 13 -2.50 5.20 31.55
N VAL A 14 -3.13 4.69 30.50
CA VAL A 14 -3.72 5.48 29.40
C VAL A 14 -5.20 5.16 29.28
N GLY A 15 -6.06 6.17 29.37
CA GLY A 15 -7.52 5.99 29.29
C GLY A 15 -8.34 7.23 29.63
N ASN A 16 -9.66 7.07 29.61
CA ASN A 16 -10.61 8.07 30.13
C ASN A 16 -11.83 7.35 30.72
N GLY A 17 -12.26 7.74 31.92
CA GLY A 17 -13.30 7.01 32.65
C GLY A 17 -12.84 5.63 33.10
N ASN A 18 -13.69 4.62 32.86
CA ASN A 18 -13.47 3.21 33.27
C ASN A 18 -12.60 2.43 32.27
N ASP A 19 -12.50 2.86 31.01
CA ASP A 19 -11.62 2.26 30.02
C ASP A 19 -10.19 2.77 30.24
N ARG A 20 -9.42 2.02 31.04
CA ARG A 20 -8.02 2.28 31.36
C ARG A 20 -7.15 1.10 30.97
N ILE A 21 -6.14 1.35 30.17
CA ILE A 21 -5.09 0.38 29.84
C ILE A 21 -3.89 0.69 30.73
N ALA A 22 -3.48 -0.26 31.56
CA ALA A 22 -2.20 -0.22 32.26
C ALA A 22 -1.13 -0.87 31.39
N ILE A 23 0.01 -0.18 31.23
CA ILE A 23 1.19 -0.68 30.54
C ILE A 23 2.27 -0.85 31.59
N HIS A 24 2.63 -2.09 31.90
CA HIS A 24 3.73 -2.40 32.81
C HIS A 24 5.03 -2.57 32.03
N LEU A 25 6.09 -1.86 32.45
CA LEU A 25 7.42 -2.00 31.88
C LEU A 25 8.28 -2.86 32.81
N LYS A 26 8.60 -4.10 32.39
CA LYS A 26 9.61 -4.93 33.08
C LYS A 26 10.93 -4.88 32.32
N GLN A 27 11.97 -4.37 32.98
CA GLN A 27 13.35 -4.52 32.52
C GLN A 27 13.80 -5.97 32.76
N SER A 28 14.04 -6.73 31.68
CA SER A 28 14.58 -8.09 31.80
C SER A 28 16.11 -8.09 31.90
N ALA A 29 16.68 -9.19 32.40
CA ALA A 29 18.12 -9.36 32.58
C ALA A 29 18.89 -9.29 31.25
N THR A 30 20.16 -8.89 31.33
CA THR A 30 21.04 -8.70 30.17
C THR A 30 21.81 -9.99 29.88
N ASP A 31 21.39 -10.74 28.86
CA ASP A 31 22.11 -11.95 28.44
C ASP A 31 23.28 -11.60 27.50
N THR A 32 24.46 -12.16 27.79
CA THR A 32 25.66 -11.99 26.98
C THR A 32 25.95 -13.29 26.22
N VAL A 33 25.65 -13.31 24.92
CA VAL A 33 25.96 -14.47 24.07
C VAL A 33 27.34 -14.30 23.46
N GLN A 34 28.28 -15.16 23.86
CA GLN A 34 29.59 -15.27 23.21
C GLN A 34 29.52 -16.26 22.05
N ASN A 35 29.95 -15.82 20.87
CA ASN A 35 30.36 -16.70 19.78
C ASN A 35 31.70 -16.18 19.21
N GLN A 36 32.51 -17.05 18.61
CA GLN A 36 34.00 -17.00 18.53
C GLN A 36 34.67 -15.77 17.84
N SER A 37 33.95 -14.67 17.60
CA SER A 37 34.55 -13.38 17.19
C SER A 37 33.72 -12.14 17.54
N GLN A 38 32.52 -12.26 18.15
CA GLN A 38 31.67 -11.10 18.48
C GLN A 38 30.90 -11.33 19.80
N SER A 39 30.90 -10.32 20.69
CA SER A 39 29.98 -10.23 21.83
C SER A 39 28.69 -9.53 21.39
N LEU A 40 27.55 -10.20 21.55
CA LEU A 40 26.23 -9.60 21.35
C LEU A 40 25.60 -9.31 22.71
N LEU A 41 25.32 -8.03 22.97
CA LEU A 41 24.47 -7.60 24.07
C LEU A 41 23.02 -7.68 23.60
N LEU A 42 22.24 -8.53 24.26
CA LEU A 42 20.80 -8.62 24.10
C LEU A 42 20.12 -7.90 25.25
N THR A 43 19.26 -6.94 24.93
CA THR A 43 18.39 -6.28 25.90
C THR A 43 16.94 -6.50 25.47
N SER A 44 16.13 -7.10 26.34
CA SER A 44 14.70 -7.25 26.11
C SER A 44 13.86 -6.37 27.06
N ILE A 45 12.81 -5.81 26.49
CA ILE A 45 11.72 -5.16 27.23
C ILE A 45 10.48 -6.04 27.05
N LEU A 46 9.84 -6.38 28.16
CA LEU A 46 8.51 -6.98 28.15
C LEU A 46 7.46 -5.86 28.26
N ILE A 47 6.41 -5.94 27.45
CA ILE A 47 5.25 -5.07 27.52
C ILE A 47 4.01 -5.96 27.68
N GLU A 48 3.36 -5.86 28.82
CA GLU A 48 2.09 -6.54 29.14
C GLU A 48 0.93 -5.57 28.85
N ILE A 49 -0.06 -5.98 28.05
CA ILE A 49 -1.27 -5.21 27.70
C ILE A 49 -2.49 -6.13 27.87
N GLY A 50 -3.05 -6.18 29.08
CA GLY A 50 -4.05 -7.19 29.42
C GLY A 50 -3.45 -8.60 29.28
N ASP A 51 -4.13 -9.49 28.57
CA ASP A 51 -3.65 -10.86 28.31
C ASP A 51 -2.62 -10.94 27.15
N ILE A 52 -2.20 -9.81 26.57
CA ILE A 52 -1.24 -9.76 25.45
C ILE A 52 0.17 -9.44 25.98
N GLU A 53 1.10 -10.36 25.76
CA GLU A 53 2.52 -10.17 26.05
C GLU A 53 3.30 -9.84 24.77
N ILE A 54 4.06 -8.74 24.77
CA ILE A 54 4.92 -8.31 23.66
C ILE A 54 6.37 -8.22 24.14
N GLN A 55 7.23 -9.10 23.64
CA GLN A 55 8.67 -9.05 23.92
C GLN A 55 9.44 -8.33 22.79
N ILE A 56 10.01 -7.17 23.09
CA ILE A 56 10.88 -6.44 22.16
C ILE A 56 12.33 -6.76 22.49
N ARG A 57 13.10 -7.27 21.52
CA ARG A 57 14.53 -7.58 21.67
C ARG A 57 15.39 -6.62 20.85
N ARG A 58 16.36 -5.96 21.49
CA ARG A 58 17.41 -5.17 20.82
C ARG A 58 18.73 -5.91 20.92
N SER A 59 19.47 -5.99 19.81
CA SER A 59 20.87 -6.42 19.81
C SER A 59 21.79 -5.28 19.39
N THR A 60 22.92 -5.15 20.07
CA THR A 60 24.02 -4.25 19.65
C THR A 60 25.30 -5.06 19.42
N LYS A 61 25.98 -4.78 18.31
CA LYS A 61 27.33 -5.30 18.03
C LYS A 61 28.36 -4.25 18.43
N SER A 62 29.33 -4.62 19.25
CA SER A 62 30.51 -3.79 19.46
C SER A 62 31.42 -3.84 18.21
N LYS A 63 31.96 -2.69 17.83
CA LYS A 63 33.12 -2.58 16.92
C LYS A 63 34.27 -2.01 17.73
N ASN A 64 35.40 -2.71 17.78
CA ASN A 64 36.63 -2.15 18.33
C ASN A 64 37.23 -1.11 17.36
N GLU A 65 37.93 -0.13 17.94
CA GLU A 65 38.43 1.07 17.26
C GLU A 65 39.58 0.82 16.28
N TYR A 66 39.81 1.78 15.38
CA TYR A 66 41.06 2.54 15.40
C TYR A 66 40.79 4.01 15.02
N ARG A 67 41.58 4.93 15.58
CA ARG A 67 41.31 6.37 15.69
C ARG A 67 42.49 7.22 15.19
N LYS A 68 42.22 8.50 14.85
CA LYS A 68 43.08 9.70 14.64
C LYS A 68 42.84 10.30 13.24
N GLU A 69 42.86 11.61 12.98
CA GLU A 69 42.95 12.87 13.76
C GLU A 69 42.29 13.98 12.87
N ASN A 70 42.03 15.25 13.25
CA ASN A 70 42.41 16.08 14.40
C ASN A 70 41.30 17.13 14.75
N ILE A 71 41.62 18.19 15.52
CA ILE A 71 40.70 19.29 15.95
C ILE A 71 41.37 20.67 15.76
N LEU A 72 40.63 21.73 15.38
CA LEU A 72 40.67 23.07 16.02
C LEU A 72 39.57 24.03 15.43
N PRO A 73 39.12 25.08 16.18
CA PRO A 73 37.80 25.69 15.98
C PRO A 73 37.80 27.20 15.63
N THR A 74 36.63 27.74 15.30
CA THR A 74 36.31 29.18 15.46
C THR A 74 34.86 29.42 15.90
N SER A 75 34.69 30.38 16.81
CA SER A 75 33.43 31.06 17.18
C SER A 75 32.89 31.92 16.00
N THR A 76 31.71 32.57 16.00
CA THR A 76 31.09 33.38 17.07
C THR A 76 29.62 33.75 16.75
N GLN A 77 28.84 34.04 17.80
CA GLN A 77 27.71 35.00 17.89
C GLN A 77 26.37 34.75 17.16
N SER A 78 25.33 34.62 17.99
CA SER A 78 23.94 35.03 17.70
C SER A 78 23.75 36.55 17.92
N PRO A 79 22.60 37.10 17.49
CA PRO A 79 21.88 38.02 18.38
C PRO A 79 20.37 37.74 18.47
N ALA A 80 19.82 37.89 19.68
CA ALA A 80 18.44 38.38 19.89
C ALA A 80 18.51 39.93 19.96
N ILE A 81 17.47 40.76 19.83
CA ILE A 81 16.19 40.92 20.55
C ILE A 81 15.36 41.91 19.65
N ALA A 82 14.03 41.88 19.55
CA ALA A 82 13.15 42.84 20.27
C ALA A 82 11.66 42.70 19.92
N PHE A 83 10.82 43.03 20.90
CA PHE A 83 9.37 43.20 20.76
C PHE A 83 9.02 44.65 20.38
N HIS A 84 7.89 44.83 19.71
CA HIS A 84 7.16 46.11 19.67
C HIS A 84 5.66 45.84 19.79
N ASN A 85 5.02 46.53 20.74
CA ASN A 85 3.57 46.63 20.83
C ASN A 85 3.10 47.81 19.95
N GLY A 86 1.98 47.64 19.24
CA GLY A 86 1.44 48.67 18.34
C GLY A 86 -0.01 48.41 17.96
N ASP A 87 -0.92 48.88 18.81
CA ASP A 87 -2.34 49.19 18.62
C ASP A 87 -3.34 48.28 17.89
N LEU A 88 -4.49 48.14 18.57
CA LEU A 88 -5.72 47.52 18.10
C LEU A 88 -6.48 48.42 17.12
N GLN A 89 -6.72 47.95 15.90
CA GLN A 89 -7.85 48.42 15.09
C GLN A 89 -8.65 47.24 14.52
N LYS A 90 -9.94 47.18 14.86
CA LYS A 90 -10.88 46.17 14.32
C LYS A 90 -11.22 46.51 12.86
N LYS A 91 -11.08 45.53 11.97
CA LYS A 91 -11.69 45.52 10.63
C LYS A 91 -12.46 44.19 10.40
N PRO A 92 -13.38 44.14 9.40
CA PRO A 92 -14.51 43.22 9.45
C PRO A 92 -14.14 41.77 9.14
N ALA A 93 -15.02 40.86 9.54
CA ALA A 93 -14.92 39.43 9.23
C ALA A 93 -14.90 39.19 7.71
N THR A 94 -13.72 38.89 7.17
CA THR A 94 -13.56 38.23 5.89
C THR A 94 -13.72 36.73 6.09
N GLU A 95 -14.55 36.08 5.28
CA GLU A 95 -14.71 34.62 5.28
C GLU A 95 -13.36 33.94 5.11
N GLU A 96 -12.91 33.20 6.14
CA GLU A 96 -11.83 32.23 5.98
C GLU A 96 -12.32 31.11 5.07
N LYS A 97 -12.07 31.26 3.76
CA LYS A 97 -12.01 30.11 2.85
C LYS A 97 -10.94 29.17 3.39
N SER A 98 -11.38 28.11 4.07
CA SER A 98 -10.48 27.10 4.59
C SER A 98 -9.58 26.59 3.46
N ASN A 99 -8.28 26.91 3.56
CA ASN A 99 -7.24 26.29 2.75
C ASN A 99 -7.02 24.87 3.28
N ALA A 100 -8.05 24.04 3.20
CA ALA A 100 -7.99 22.61 3.41
C ALA A 100 -7.13 22.03 2.28
N ASN A 101 -5.83 21.95 2.55
CA ASN A 101 -4.85 21.23 1.75
C ASN A 101 -5.48 19.86 1.38
N PRO A 102 -5.61 19.49 0.09
CA PRO A 102 -6.31 18.27 -0.31
C PRO A 102 -5.74 17.09 0.47
N ALA A 103 -6.60 16.44 1.24
CA ALA A 103 -6.17 15.62 2.36
C ALA A 103 -5.17 14.53 1.91
N TYR A 104 -4.03 14.50 2.60
CA TYR A 104 -2.87 13.71 2.21
C TYR A 104 -2.94 12.33 2.88
N TRP A 105 -2.75 11.27 2.08
CA TRP A 105 -2.66 9.89 2.56
C TRP A 105 -1.40 9.23 2.00
N ASP A 106 -0.83 8.29 2.75
CA ASP A 106 0.31 7.47 2.35
C ASP A 106 0.22 6.07 2.98
N TYR A 107 1.35 5.36 3.08
CA TYR A 107 1.50 4.07 3.78
C TYR A 107 2.42 4.18 5.02
N SER A 108 2.58 5.39 5.57
CA SER A 108 3.43 5.69 6.73
C SER A 108 2.72 5.45 8.06
N VAL A 109 3.45 5.64 9.16
CA VAL A 109 2.89 5.64 10.52
C VAL A 109 2.04 6.89 10.84
N VAL A 110 2.00 7.90 9.97
CA VAL A 110 1.28 9.18 10.21
C VAL A 110 0.01 9.29 9.38
N HIS A 111 0.06 8.97 8.08
CA HIS A 111 -1.08 9.06 7.15
C HIS A 111 -1.44 7.72 6.50
N GLY A 112 -1.01 6.61 7.12
CA GLY A 112 -1.23 5.24 6.64
C GLY A 112 -2.68 4.74 6.75
N PRO A 113 -2.94 3.50 6.29
CA PRO A 113 -4.27 2.87 6.27
C PRO A 113 -5.08 2.95 7.58
N HIS A 114 -4.40 2.92 8.73
CA HIS A 114 -5.00 3.03 10.06
C HIS A 114 -5.57 4.42 10.39
N MET A 115 -5.26 5.44 9.57
CA MET A 115 -5.72 6.82 9.71
C MET A 115 -6.65 7.29 8.58
N TRP A 116 -6.78 6.55 7.47
CA TRP A 116 -7.55 7.01 6.30
C TRP A 116 -9.02 7.33 6.63
N SER A 117 -9.68 6.54 7.49
CA SER A 117 -11.06 6.83 7.93
C SER A 117 -11.19 8.03 8.89
N LYS A 118 -10.08 8.51 9.47
CA LYS A 118 -10.05 9.64 10.40
C LYS A 118 -9.63 10.95 9.72
N ILE A 119 -8.67 10.88 8.79
CA ILE A 119 -8.12 12.05 8.09
C ILE A 119 -9.14 12.62 7.08
N PHE A 120 -10.11 11.80 6.64
CA PHE A 120 -11.00 12.15 5.53
C PHE A 120 -12.48 11.91 5.87
N PRO A 121 -13.27 12.94 6.24
CA PRO A 121 -14.70 12.78 6.54
C PRO A 121 -15.56 12.39 5.32
N HIS A 122 -15.01 12.47 4.11
CA HIS A 122 -15.67 12.06 2.87
C HIS A 122 -15.20 10.71 2.32
N ILE A 123 -14.20 10.07 2.94
CA ILE A 123 -13.74 8.74 2.52
C ILE A 123 -14.79 7.70 2.86
N GLN A 124 -15.10 6.86 1.87
CA GLN A 124 -16.09 5.81 2.02
C GLN A 124 -15.46 4.46 2.39
N CYS A 125 -14.52 4.43 3.36
CA CYS A 125 -14.09 3.16 3.94
C CYS A 125 -15.22 2.60 4.83
N LYS A 126 -16.30 2.14 4.20
CA LYS A 126 -17.54 1.63 4.80
C LYS A 126 -17.32 0.16 5.25
N LYS A 127 -18.25 -0.75 4.93
CA LYS A 127 -18.31 -2.11 5.49
C LYS A 127 -17.62 -3.17 4.62
N PHE A 128 -17.72 -3.05 3.31
CA PHE A 128 -17.32 -4.06 2.34
C PHE A 128 -15.96 -3.74 1.71
N GLN A 129 -14.97 -3.51 2.56
CA GLN A 129 -13.63 -3.04 2.17
C GLN A 129 -12.71 -4.16 1.65
N SER A 130 -11.72 -3.77 0.86
CA SER A 130 -10.67 -4.62 0.28
C SER A 130 -9.27 -4.11 0.65
N PRO A 131 -8.21 -4.95 0.62
CA PRO A 131 -8.20 -6.37 0.25
C PRO A 131 -8.77 -7.26 1.36
N ILE A 132 -8.92 -8.56 1.10
CA ILE A 132 -9.37 -9.56 2.09
C ILE A 132 -8.38 -10.74 2.20
N ARG A 133 -8.55 -11.54 3.26
CA ARG A 133 -8.06 -12.93 3.27
C ARG A 133 -9.08 -13.80 2.51
N ILE A 134 -8.60 -14.66 1.63
CA ILE A 134 -9.36 -15.69 0.93
C ILE A 134 -8.96 -17.03 1.54
N TYR A 135 -9.91 -17.75 2.12
CA TYR A 135 -9.73 -19.13 2.57
C TYR A 135 -10.41 -20.03 1.55
N THR A 136 -9.65 -20.88 0.87
CA THR A 136 -10.09 -21.55 -0.36
C THR A 136 -11.07 -22.67 -0.10
N ASP A 137 -11.03 -23.26 1.10
CA ASP A 137 -12.00 -24.19 1.66
C ASP A 137 -13.36 -23.56 1.97
N GLN A 138 -13.41 -22.24 2.21
CA GLN A 138 -14.61 -21.45 2.48
C GLN A 138 -15.20 -20.79 1.23
N CYS A 139 -14.60 -20.99 0.05
CA CYS A 139 -15.05 -20.38 -1.19
C CYS A 139 -16.17 -21.21 -1.85
N GLU A 140 -17.33 -20.58 -2.06
CA GLU A 140 -18.49 -21.21 -2.70
C GLU A 140 -18.24 -21.39 -4.22
N PHE A 141 -18.40 -22.60 -4.74
CA PHE A 141 -18.30 -22.84 -6.18
C PHE A 141 -19.56 -22.34 -6.89
N ASP A 142 -19.41 -21.40 -7.82
CA ASP A 142 -20.51 -20.94 -8.67
C ASP A 142 -20.35 -21.43 -10.11
N SER A 143 -21.18 -22.42 -10.46
CA SER A 143 -21.25 -22.98 -11.81
C SER A 143 -21.61 -21.98 -12.92
N GLN A 144 -22.18 -20.81 -12.58
CA GLN A 144 -22.47 -19.78 -13.57
C GLN A 144 -21.20 -19.05 -14.02
N LEU A 145 -20.20 -18.90 -13.14
CA LEU A 145 -18.90 -18.32 -13.50
C LEU A 145 -18.21 -19.16 -14.59
N ALA A 146 -18.24 -20.49 -14.44
CA ALA A 146 -17.70 -21.43 -15.43
C ALA A 146 -18.47 -21.44 -16.77
N ARG A 147 -19.74 -21.01 -16.79
CA ARG A 147 -20.55 -20.89 -18.02
C ARG A 147 -20.35 -19.58 -18.77
N HIS A 148 -19.81 -18.56 -18.12
CA HIS A 148 -19.57 -17.23 -18.70
C HIS A 148 -18.07 -16.93 -18.67
N PRO A 149 -17.24 -17.61 -19.50
CA PRO A 149 -15.80 -17.42 -19.47
C PRO A 149 -15.40 -15.98 -19.83
N PHE A 150 -14.30 -15.50 -19.23
CA PHE A 150 -13.76 -14.19 -19.57
C PHE A 150 -13.29 -14.12 -21.01
N THR A 151 -13.69 -13.07 -21.72
CA THR A 151 -13.21 -12.72 -23.05
C THR A 151 -12.45 -11.39 -22.97
N PHE A 152 -11.13 -11.42 -23.21
CA PHE A 152 -10.27 -10.24 -23.22
C PHE A 152 -10.00 -9.79 -24.65
N LYS A 153 -10.45 -8.58 -25.01
CA LYS A 153 -10.23 -7.94 -26.31
C LYS A 153 -9.27 -6.77 -26.12
N PHE A 154 -7.97 -7.05 -26.15
CA PHE A 154 -6.93 -6.05 -25.93
C PHE A 154 -6.26 -5.64 -27.25
N ASP A 155 -6.18 -4.32 -27.45
CA ASP A 155 -5.41 -3.71 -28.53
C ASP A 155 -3.91 -3.87 -28.23
N GLU A 156 -3.08 -4.19 -29.22
CA GLU A 156 -1.63 -4.36 -29.02
C GLU A 156 -0.93 -3.10 -28.49
N ASN A 157 -1.53 -1.93 -28.76
CA ASN A 157 -1.06 -0.62 -28.34
C ASN A 157 -1.96 0.01 -27.27
N CYS A 158 -2.61 -0.78 -26.41
CA CYS A 158 -3.52 -0.28 -25.38
C CYS A 158 -2.85 0.53 -24.25
N CYS A 159 -1.53 0.43 -24.05
CA CYS A 159 -0.82 1.23 -23.05
C CYS A 159 -0.36 2.59 -23.63
N GLN A 160 -0.51 3.69 -22.87
CA GLN A 160 -0.21 5.05 -23.32
C GLN A 160 0.94 5.71 -22.55
N THR A 161 0.86 5.72 -21.23
CA THR A 161 1.85 6.40 -20.36
C THR A 161 2.20 5.56 -19.17
N ILE A 162 3.40 5.75 -18.64
CA ILE A 162 3.81 5.26 -17.32
C ILE A 162 4.21 6.46 -16.44
N GLU A 163 3.71 6.46 -15.21
CA GLU A 163 3.85 7.55 -14.25
C GLU A 163 4.16 6.99 -12.87
N ASN A 164 5.03 7.63 -12.11
CA ASN A 164 5.17 7.36 -10.68
C ASN A 164 4.26 8.31 -9.89
N THR A 165 3.18 7.78 -9.31
CA THR A 165 2.19 8.55 -8.53
C THR A 165 2.70 8.93 -7.14
N GLY A 166 3.86 8.40 -6.75
CA GLY A 166 4.41 8.43 -5.39
C GLY A 166 3.72 7.47 -4.42
N ARG A 167 2.81 6.63 -4.93
CA ARG A 167 2.16 5.53 -4.20
C ARG A 167 2.39 4.19 -4.89
N SER A 168 2.48 4.21 -6.21
CA SER A 168 2.93 3.13 -7.08
C SER A 168 3.47 3.75 -8.38
N PHE A 169 4.01 2.94 -9.29
CA PHE A 169 3.88 3.29 -10.71
C PHE A 169 2.44 3.02 -11.18
N GLN A 170 1.99 3.71 -12.22
CA GLN A 170 0.74 3.43 -12.93
C GLN A 170 1.00 3.46 -14.43
N VAL A 171 0.64 2.38 -15.12
CA VAL A 171 0.55 2.36 -16.59
C VAL A 171 -0.89 2.68 -16.97
N THR A 172 -1.10 3.79 -17.67
CA THR A 172 -2.44 4.25 -18.07
C THR A 172 -2.74 3.84 -19.51
N GLY A 173 -3.95 3.35 -19.73
CA GLY A 173 -4.43 2.86 -21.02
C GLY A 173 -4.96 3.93 -21.98
N LYS A 174 -5.13 3.53 -23.24
CA LYS A 174 -5.81 4.24 -24.33
C LYS A 174 -6.57 3.23 -25.20
N GLY A 175 -7.47 3.73 -26.05
CA GLY A 175 -8.24 2.89 -26.97
C GLY A 175 -9.40 2.17 -26.29
N SER A 176 -9.95 1.18 -26.97
CA SER A 176 -11.23 0.52 -26.65
C SER A 176 -11.07 -0.89 -26.07
N SER A 177 -9.88 -1.22 -25.57
CA SER A 177 -9.55 -2.53 -25.01
C SER A 177 -10.52 -2.93 -23.89
N SER A 178 -11.28 -4.02 -24.12
CA SER A 178 -12.43 -4.40 -23.30
C SER A 178 -12.41 -5.85 -22.81
N ILE A 179 -13.21 -6.10 -21.78
CA ILE A 179 -13.40 -7.38 -21.12
C ILE A 179 -14.90 -7.62 -20.94
N THR A 180 -15.35 -8.83 -21.24
CA THR A 180 -16.72 -9.31 -20.96
C THR A 180 -16.68 -10.69 -20.29
N GLY A 181 -17.75 -11.03 -19.58
CA GLY A 181 -17.92 -12.32 -18.92
C GLY A 181 -17.48 -12.33 -17.45
N GLY A 182 -17.27 -13.54 -16.93
CA GLY A 182 -17.07 -13.81 -15.51
C GLY A 182 -18.35 -13.57 -14.69
N PRO A 183 -18.27 -12.87 -13.53
CA PRO A 183 -19.42 -12.63 -12.66
C PRO A 183 -20.42 -11.58 -13.15
N VAL A 184 -20.20 -10.98 -14.34
CA VAL A 184 -21.02 -9.89 -14.88
C VAL A 184 -21.26 -10.03 -16.38
N VAL A 185 -22.37 -9.43 -16.84
CA VAL A 185 -22.79 -9.45 -18.25
C VAL A 185 -22.35 -8.18 -19.01
N ASP A 186 -22.11 -7.08 -18.28
CA ASP A 186 -21.73 -5.78 -18.86
C ASP A 186 -20.31 -5.81 -19.47
N GLU A 187 -20.05 -4.91 -20.41
CA GLU A 187 -18.70 -4.65 -20.93
C GLU A 187 -17.92 -3.69 -20.02
N TYR A 188 -16.66 -4.04 -19.77
CA TYR A 188 -15.71 -3.24 -19.00
C TYR A 188 -14.50 -2.87 -19.86
N GLN A 189 -14.04 -1.63 -19.78
CA GLN A 189 -12.90 -1.14 -20.54
C GLN A 189 -11.67 -0.98 -19.63
N PHE A 190 -10.49 -1.33 -20.14
CA PHE A 190 -9.21 -1.14 -19.44
C PHE A 190 -8.92 0.35 -19.17
N LEU A 191 -8.51 0.66 -17.94
CA LEU A 191 -8.10 2.01 -17.52
C LEU A 191 -6.60 2.11 -17.28
N GLN A 192 -6.09 1.25 -16.41
CA GLN A 192 -4.72 1.30 -15.94
C GLN A 192 -4.34 -0.01 -15.26
N PHE A 193 -3.04 -0.25 -15.12
CA PHE A 193 -2.54 -1.18 -14.12
C PHE A 193 -1.45 -0.58 -13.23
N HIS A 194 -1.32 -1.11 -12.02
CA HIS A 194 -0.34 -0.73 -11.00
C HIS A 194 0.00 -1.94 -10.15
N MET A 195 1.04 -1.84 -9.31
CA MET A 195 1.46 -2.93 -8.43
C MET A 195 1.59 -2.51 -6.97
N HIS A 196 1.36 -3.50 -6.11
CA HIS A 196 1.68 -3.47 -4.70
C HIS A 196 2.87 -4.40 -4.45
N TRP A 197 3.80 -3.97 -3.60
CA TRP A 197 4.99 -4.71 -3.19
C TRP A 197 5.40 -4.33 -1.76
N GLY A 198 6.25 -5.17 -1.16
CA GLY A 198 6.81 -4.94 0.17
C GLY A 198 8.33 -4.78 0.15
N ALA A 199 8.86 -4.49 1.34
CA ALA A 199 10.26 -4.14 1.53
C ALA A 199 11.22 -5.33 1.34
N ASN A 200 10.67 -6.55 1.27
CA ASN A 200 11.40 -7.81 1.22
C ASN A 200 10.66 -8.84 0.34
N ASP A 201 11.28 -9.99 0.14
CA ASP A 201 10.80 -11.06 -0.76
C ASP A 201 9.80 -12.02 -0.08
N LEU A 202 9.13 -11.61 1.00
CA LEU A 202 8.18 -12.41 1.78
C LEU A 202 6.78 -11.77 1.89
N GLU A 203 6.63 -10.49 1.60
CA GLU A 203 5.37 -9.74 1.72
C GLU A 203 5.27 -8.60 0.70
N GLY A 204 4.04 -8.21 0.34
CA GLY A 204 3.80 -7.09 -0.57
C GLY A 204 2.50 -7.13 -1.36
N ALA A 205 1.95 -8.32 -1.60
CA ALA A 205 0.59 -8.48 -2.08
C ALA A 205 -0.42 -7.86 -1.10
N GLU A 206 -1.57 -7.45 -1.60
CA GLU A 206 -2.66 -6.89 -0.81
C GLU A 206 -3.55 -8.03 -0.27
N HIS A 207 -3.99 -8.91 -1.18
CA HIS A 207 -4.70 -10.13 -0.86
C HIS A 207 -3.79 -11.19 -0.22
N VAL A 208 -4.42 -12.11 0.49
CA VAL A 208 -3.78 -13.23 1.19
C VAL A 208 -4.62 -14.47 0.94
N ILE A 209 -4.02 -15.55 0.45
CA ILE A 209 -4.71 -16.82 0.16
C ILE A 209 -4.22 -17.87 1.16
N ASP A 210 -5.13 -18.54 1.85
CA ASP A 210 -4.86 -19.59 2.84
C ASP A 210 -3.78 -19.20 3.88
N GLY A 211 -3.83 -17.93 4.31
CA GLY A 211 -2.88 -17.35 5.26
C GLY A 211 -1.56 -16.86 4.66
N VAL A 212 -1.23 -17.24 3.42
CA VAL A 212 0.01 -16.89 2.71
C VAL A 212 -0.14 -15.54 1.98
N ARG A 213 0.74 -14.59 2.30
CA ARG A 213 0.94 -13.35 1.53
C ARG A 213 2.11 -13.57 0.57
N LEU A 214 2.00 -13.05 -0.66
CA LEU A 214 3.09 -13.07 -1.63
C LEU A 214 3.83 -11.72 -1.70
N PRO A 215 5.04 -11.64 -2.31
CA PRO A 215 5.88 -10.44 -2.32
C PRO A 215 5.36 -9.26 -3.16
N GLY A 216 4.36 -9.48 -4.00
CA GLY A 216 3.66 -8.42 -4.70
C GLY A 216 2.34 -8.86 -5.32
N GLU A 217 1.59 -7.89 -5.82
CA GLU A 217 0.32 -8.09 -6.51
C GLU A 217 0.15 -7.01 -7.57
N LEU A 218 -0.24 -7.42 -8.78
CA LEU A 218 -0.58 -6.51 -9.87
C LEU A 218 -2.10 -6.36 -9.93
N HIS A 219 -2.59 -5.11 -10.03
CA HIS A 219 -3.99 -4.79 -10.25
C HIS A 219 -4.19 -4.22 -11.65
N ILE A 220 -5.00 -4.90 -12.46
CA ILE A 220 -5.52 -4.37 -13.72
C ILE A 220 -6.92 -3.81 -13.43
N VAL A 221 -7.08 -2.50 -13.55
CA VAL A 221 -8.32 -1.78 -13.25
C VAL A 221 -9.10 -1.51 -14.53
N THR A 222 -10.39 -1.86 -14.50
CA THR A 222 -11.33 -1.65 -15.60
C THR A 222 -12.62 -1.00 -15.06
N TRP A 223 -13.41 -0.39 -15.95
CA TRP A 223 -14.68 0.27 -15.59
C TRP A 223 -15.81 -0.11 -16.53
N ASN A 224 -17.03 -0.13 -15.98
CA ASN A 224 -18.23 -0.52 -16.68
C ASN A 224 -18.72 0.59 -17.63
N THR A 225 -18.42 0.43 -18.92
CA THR A 225 -18.83 1.36 -19.99
C THR A 225 -20.29 1.22 -20.37
N SER A 226 -20.91 0.08 -20.02
CA SER A 226 -22.31 -0.21 -20.35
C SER A 226 -23.27 0.62 -19.50
N LYS A 227 -22.92 0.86 -18.22
CA LYS A 227 -23.77 1.59 -17.25
C LYS A 227 -23.35 3.03 -17.00
N TYR A 228 -22.05 3.33 -16.99
CA TYR A 228 -21.53 4.62 -16.54
C TYR A 228 -20.99 5.45 -17.71
N LYS A 229 -20.99 6.78 -17.56
CA LYS A 229 -20.48 7.71 -18.60
C LYS A 229 -19.02 8.07 -18.43
N THR A 230 -18.46 7.92 -17.23
CA THR A 230 -17.04 8.18 -16.95
C THR A 230 -16.48 7.18 -15.95
N PRO A 231 -15.15 6.92 -15.98
CA PRO A 231 -14.46 6.11 -14.98
C PRO A 231 -14.69 6.61 -13.54
N GLN A 232 -14.75 7.93 -13.35
CA GLN A 232 -14.95 8.57 -12.05
C GLN A 232 -16.36 8.33 -11.51
N ALA A 233 -17.39 8.39 -12.36
CA ALA A 233 -18.76 8.09 -11.97
C ALA A 233 -18.94 6.59 -11.64
N ALA A 234 -18.27 5.71 -12.38
CA ALA A 234 -18.26 4.28 -12.09
C ALA A 234 -17.54 3.99 -10.76
N ALA A 235 -16.34 4.56 -10.55
CA ALA A 235 -15.57 4.40 -9.33
C ALA A 235 -16.32 4.94 -8.09
N ALA A 236 -17.06 6.04 -8.20
CA ALA A 236 -17.83 6.63 -7.11
C ALA A 236 -19.24 6.05 -6.92
N SER A 237 -19.59 4.97 -7.64
CA SER A 237 -20.90 4.32 -7.51
C SER A 237 -21.09 3.65 -6.15
N ASP A 238 -22.32 3.63 -5.64
CA ASP A 238 -22.73 2.80 -4.51
C ASP A 238 -23.06 1.34 -4.93
N GLN A 239 -22.80 0.97 -6.19
CA GLN A 239 -22.95 -0.38 -6.72
C GLN A 239 -21.60 -1.03 -7.01
N PHE A 240 -21.45 -2.30 -6.65
CA PHE A 240 -20.26 -3.14 -6.88
C PHE A 240 -20.02 -3.52 -8.36
N ASP A 241 -20.61 -2.79 -9.30
CA ASP A 241 -20.51 -2.99 -10.75
C ASP A 241 -19.91 -1.78 -11.49
N GLY A 242 -19.36 -0.81 -10.74
CA GLY A 242 -18.69 0.35 -11.32
C GLY A 242 -17.33 -0.03 -11.90
N LEU A 243 -16.52 -0.75 -11.11
CA LEU A 243 -15.19 -1.20 -11.50
C LEU A 243 -15.08 -2.72 -11.42
N MET A 244 -14.30 -3.31 -12.31
CA MET A 244 -13.80 -4.67 -12.14
C MET A 244 -12.28 -4.61 -12.05
N VAL A 245 -11.73 -5.20 -10.99
CA VAL A 245 -10.29 -5.18 -10.75
C VAL A 245 -9.77 -6.60 -10.69
N PHE A 246 -8.80 -6.87 -11.57
CA PHE A 246 -8.12 -8.16 -11.65
C PHE A 246 -6.84 -8.12 -10.83
N GLY A 247 -6.80 -8.87 -9.73
CA GLY A 247 -5.62 -9.10 -8.91
C GLY A 247 -4.84 -10.33 -9.39
N ILE A 248 -3.57 -10.13 -9.72
CA ILE A 248 -2.60 -11.19 -10.05
C ILE A 248 -1.53 -11.16 -8.97
N LEU A 249 -1.50 -12.17 -8.10
CA LEU A 249 -0.45 -12.29 -7.10
C LEU A 249 0.88 -12.64 -7.78
N VAL A 250 1.99 -12.13 -7.22
CA VAL A 250 3.32 -12.21 -7.83
C VAL A 250 4.31 -12.81 -6.84
N LYS A 251 4.94 -13.93 -7.21
CA LYS A 251 6.00 -14.61 -6.44
C LYS A 251 7.40 -14.30 -7.00
N VAL A 252 8.43 -14.44 -6.18
CA VAL A 252 9.82 -14.43 -6.65
C VAL A 252 10.12 -15.72 -7.42
N VAL A 253 10.78 -15.60 -8.58
CA VAL A 253 11.27 -16.71 -9.41
C VAL A 253 12.73 -16.46 -9.84
N PRO A 254 13.47 -17.47 -10.34
CA PRO A 254 14.88 -17.30 -10.70
C PRO A 254 15.17 -16.42 -11.93
N SER A 255 14.18 -16.17 -12.79
CA SER A 255 14.39 -15.54 -14.11
C SER A 255 13.42 -14.39 -14.35
N ASP A 256 13.85 -13.40 -15.14
CA ASP A 256 13.03 -12.24 -15.45
C ASP A 256 11.79 -12.61 -16.29
N ASN A 257 10.63 -12.10 -15.87
CA ASN A 257 9.44 -12.14 -16.71
C ASN A 257 9.57 -11.11 -17.83
N GLN A 258 9.60 -11.59 -19.07
CA GLN A 258 9.93 -10.78 -20.25
C GLN A 258 8.84 -9.76 -20.61
N GLU A 259 7.56 -10.04 -20.32
CA GLU A 259 6.49 -9.07 -20.55
C GLU A 259 6.53 -7.96 -19.50
N PHE A 260 6.75 -8.32 -18.22
CA PHE A 260 6.84 -7.35 -17.14
C PHE A 260 8.10 -6.47 -17.25
N ALA A 261 9.21 -7.02 -17.78
CA ALA A 261 10.43 -6.24 -18.04
C ALA A 261 10.17 -5.00 -18.90
N LYS A 262 9.26 -5.09 -19.90
CA LYS A 262 8.89 -3.97 -20.79
C LYS A 262 8.41 -2.72 -20.06
N PHE A 263 7.82 -2.85 -18.87
CA PHE A 263 7.43 -1.70 -18.05
C PHE A 263 8.31 -1.49 -16.82
N ILE A 264 8.88 -2.55 -16.23
CA ILE A 264 9.77 -2.46 -15.07
C ILE A 264 11.09 -1.76 -15.44
N ASP A 265 11.66 -2.01 -16.62
CA ASP A 265 12.90 -1.34 -17.05
C ASP A 265 12.67 0.15 -17.38
N LEU A 266 11.43 0.55 -17.74
CA LEU A 266 11.04 1.95 -17.94
C LEU A 266 11.00 2.76 -16.64
N LEU A 267 10.88 2.11 -15.47
CA LEU A 267 10.75 2.78 -14.16
C LEU A 267 11.95 3.67 -13.79
N SER A 268 13.13 3.37 -14.35
CA SER A 268 14.32 4.21 -14.23
C SER A 268 14.08 5.65 -14.70
N ASN A 269 13.23 5.85 -15.72
CA ASN A 269 12.87 7.15 -16.28
C ASN A 269 11.77 7.88 -15.50
N VAL A 270 11.12 7.21 -14.54
CA VAL A 270 10.06 7.76 -13.67
C VAL A 270 10.34 7.43 -12.20
N THR A 271 11.61 7.59 -11.79
CA THR A 271 12.06 7.20 -10.45
C THR A 271 11.39 8.03 -9.35
N TYR A 272 11.09 9.31 -9.60
CA TYR A 272 10.53 10.25 -8.61
C TYR A 272 9.03 10.48 -8.80
N ARG A 273 8.33 10.86 -7.72
CA ARG A 273 6.90 11.18 -7.76
C ARG A 273 6.64 12.28 -8.79
N SER A 274 5.56 12.10 -9.55
CA SER A 274 5.09 12.96 -10.64
C SER A 274 6.00 13.00 -11.88
N GLU A 275 7.05 12.16 -11.96
CA GLU A 275 7.69 11.87 -13.25
C GLU A 275 6.79 10.95 -14.09
N LYS A 276 6.65 11.29 -15.37
CA LYS A 276 5.76 10.62 -16.33
C LYS A 276 6.38 10.61 -17.72
N ILE A 277 6.25 9.50 -18.44
CA ILE A 277 6.66 9.37 -19.84
C ILE A 277 5.56 8.74 -20.70
N ASN A 278 5.59 9.04 -22.01
CA ASN A 278 4.82 8.31 -23.00
C ASN A 278 5.51 6.99 -23.34
N ILE A 279 4.74 5.92 -23.49
CA ILE A 279 5.25 4.60 -23.88
C ILE A 279 5.36 4.59 -25.41
N ASN A 280 6.50 5.08 -25.91
CA ASN A 280 6.74 5.25 -27.34
C ASN A 280 7.35 4.02 -28.02
N GLN A 281 7.97 3.12 -27.24
CA GLN A 281 8.51 1.82 -27.69
C GLN A 281 8.33 0.79 -26.57
N ALA A 282 8.34 -0.50 -26.95
CA ALA A 282 7.83 -1.66 -26.19
C ALA A 282 6.30 -1.71 -26.09
N THR A 283 5.68 -2.48 -27.01
CA THR A 283 4.28 -2.91 -26.92
C THR A 283 4.10 -3.82 -25.70
N ILE A 284 3.62 -3.23 -24.60
CA ILE A 284 3.14 -3.97 -23.43
C ILE A 284 1.82 -4.63 -23.84
N ALA A 285 1.86 -5.94 -24.06
CA ALA A 285 0.70 -6.73 -24.39
C ALA A 285 0.02 -7.18 -23.09
N LEU A 286 -1.08 -6.53 -22.70
CA LEU A 286 -1.85 -6.89 -21.51
C LEU A 286 -2.23 -8.38 -21.47
N LYS A 287 -2.45 -9.00 -22.63
CA LYS A 287 -2.74 -10.45 -22.75
C LYS A 287 -1.62 -11.32 -22.20
N ASN A 288 -0.37 -10.89 -22.33
CA ASN A 288 0.82 -11.59 -21.85
C ASN A 288 1.15 -11.26 -20.38
N ILE A 289 0.44 -10.30 -19.78
CA ILE A 289 0.50 -9.98 -18.36
C ILE A 289 -0.48 -10.86 -17.56
N LEU A 290 -1.62 -11.22 -18.17
CA LEU A 290 -2.58 -12.16 -17.59
C LEU A 290 -1.95 -13.55 -17.37
N PRO A 291 -2.43 -14.34 -16.39
CA PRO A 291 -2.04 -15.73 -16.24
C PRO A 291 -2.47 -16.59 -17.45
N SER A 292 -1.92 -17.80 -17.56
CA SER A 292 -2.26 -18.74 -18.63
C SER A 292 -3.68 -19.29 -18.48
N ASP A 293 -4.10 -19.60 -17.25
CA ASP A 293 -5.48 -19.90 -16.89
C ASP A 293 -6.17 -18.63 -16.34
N THR A 294 -6.90 -17.96 -17.23
CA THR A 294 -7.75 -16.81 -16.89
C THR A 294 -9.16 -17.20 -16.44
N GLN A 295 -9.48 -18.49 -16.38
CA GLN A 295 -10.81 -18.98 -16.07
C GLN A 295 -10.90 -19.51 -14.63
N ALA A 296 -9.78 -19.89 -14.01
CA ALA A 296 -9.69 -20.19 -12.57
C ALA A 296 -9.41 -18.93 -11.72
N TYR A 297 -10.43 -18.43 -11.03
CA TYR A 297 -10.34 -17.25 -10.17
C TYR A 297 -11.30 -17.31 -8.98
N TYR A 298 -11.04 -16.46 -7.99
CA TYR A 298 -11.95 -16.10 -6.91
C TYR A 298 -12.61 -14.75 -7.21
N THR A 299 -13.86 -14.55 -6.80
CA THR A 299 -14.55 -13.27 -6.98
C THR A 299 -15.39 -12.88 -5.77
N TYR A 300 -15.40 -11.57 -5.46
CA TYR A 300 -16.17 -11.00 -4.35
C TYR A 300 -16.48 -9.51 -4.56
N LYS A 301 -17.48 -9.02 -3.83
CA LYS A 301 -17.88 -7.60 -3.80
C LYS A 301 -17.00 -6.81 -2.81
N GLY A 302 -16.29 -5.80 -3.27
CA GLY A 302 -15.28 -5.11 -2.47
C GLY A 302 -15.11 -3.64 -2.81
N SER A 303 -13.95 -3.11 -2.44
CA SER A 303 -13.62 -1.69 -2.58
C SER A 303 -12.34 -1.44 -3.36
N LEU A 304 -12.11 -0.17 -3.70
CA LEU A 304 -10.74 0.32 -3.92
C LEU A 304 -9.92 0.11 -2.63
N THR A 305 -8.65 -0.27 -2.77
CA THR A 305 -7.72 -0.49 -1.65
C THR A 305 -6.93 0.76 -1.27
N THR A 306 -7.20 1.87 -1.95
CA THR A 306 -6.66 3.21 -1.67
C THR A 306 -7.82 4.21 -1.51
N PRO A 307 -7.61 5.35 -0.83
CA PRO A 307 -8.54 6.47 -0.83
C PRO A 307 -9.04 6.81 -2.24
N MET A 308 -10.35 6.91 -2.48
CA MET A 308 -11.43 7.17 -1.52
C MET A 308 -12.13 5.93 -0.91
N CYS A 309 -11.55 4.73 -1.00
CA CYS A 309 -12.13 3.47 -0.47
C CYS A 309 -13.49 3.05 -1.06
N TYR A 310 -13.91 3.59 -2.22
CA TYR A 310 -15.26 3.34 -2.77
C TYR A 310 -15.58 1.84 -2.90
N GLU A 311 -16.79 1.45 -2.48
CA GLU A 311 -17.29 0.06 -2.48
C GLU A 311 -17.98 -0.27 -3.81
N SER A 312 -17.29 0.04 -4.91
CA SER A 312 -17.78 -0.05 -6.29
C SER A 312 -17.14 -1.18 -7.10
N VAL A 313 -16.36 -2.04 -6.44
CA VAL A 313 -15.45 -2.98 -7.10
C VAL A 313 -15.96 -4.41 -7.07
N CYS A 314 -16.10 -5.02 -8.24
CA CYS A 314 -16.11 -6.46 -8.41
C CYS A 314 -14.64 -6.95 -8.51
N TRP A 315 -14.18 -7.69 -7.51
CA TRP A 315 -12.82 -8.23 -7.50
C TRP A 315 -12.76 -9.56 -8.23
N ILE A 316 -11.71 -9.75 -9.04
CA ILE A 316 -11.31 -11.01 -9.65
C ILE A 316 -9.88 -11.30 -9.19
N VAL A 317 -9.66 -12.31 -8.35
CA VAL A 317 -8.32 -12.71 -7.91
C VAL A 317 -7.99 -14.03 -8.58
N PHE A 318 -7.05 -14.02 -9.54
CA PHE A 318 -6.70 -15.23 -10.28
C PHE A 318 -6.04 -16.27 -9.36
N ARG A 319 -6.26 -17.55 -9.67
CA ARG A 319 -5.63 -18.68 -8.95
C ARG A 319 -4.16 -18.84 -9.33
N GLU A 320 -3.82 -18.59 -10.59
CA GLU A 320 -2.44 -18.69 -11.08
C GLU A 320 -1.66 -17.40 -10.78
N ASN A 321 -0.49 -17.57 -10.16
CA ASN A 321 0.39 -16.47 -9.75
C ASN A 321 1.43 -16.17 -10.84
N ALA A 322 1.64 -14.89 -11.15
CA ALA A 322 2.76 -14.46 -11.97
C ALA A 322 4.10 -14.61 -11.21
N GLY A 323 5.21 -14.66 -11.95
CA GLY A 323 6.56 -14.60 -11.40
C GLY A 323 7.28 -13.31 -11.78
N LEU A 324 8.09 -12.79 -10.87
CA LEU A 324 9.13 -11.78 -11.13
C LEU A 324 10.46 -12.23 -10.54
N SER A 325 11.58 -11.82 -11.14
CA SER A 325 12.89 -12.05 -10.53
C SER A 325 13.12 -11.11 -9.34
N LYS A 326 14.13 -11.42 -8.51
CA LYS A 326 14.59 -10.49 -7.48
C LYS A 326 15.04 -9.14 -8.07
N ARG A 327 15.69 -9.14 -9.26
CA ARG A 327 16.10 -7.93 -9.98
C ARG A 327 14.90 -7.02 -10.25
N GLN A 328 13.81 -7.61 -10.75
CA GLN A 328 12.58 -6.88 -11.06
C GLN A 328 11.89 -6.32 -9.80
N PHE A 329 11.84 -7.08 -8.70
CA PHE A 329 11.37 -6.56 -7.40
C PHE A 329 12.27 -5.45 -6.83
N ASP A 330 13.59 -5.57 -6.95
CA ASP A 330 14.53 -4.56 -6.46
C ASP A 330 14.43 -3.25 -7.26
N GLN A 331 14.07 -3.31 -8.55
CA GLN A 331 13.74 -2.13 -9.37
C GLN A 331 12.47 -1.40 -8.87
N LEU A 332 11.40 -2.13 -8.53
CA LEU A 332 10.19 -1.54 -7.92
C LEU A 332 10.53 -0.78 -6.63
N ARG A 333 11.37 -1.37 -5.78
CA ARG A 333 11.84 -0.81 -4.50
C ARG A 333 12.76 0.42 -4.65
N GLN A 334 13.18 0.80 -5.86
CA GLN A 334 13.91 2.05 -6.12
C GLN A 334 13.00 3.26 -6.39
N LEU A 335 11.72 3.05 -6.72
CA LEU A 335 10.77 4.14 -6.93
C LEU A 335 10.64 4.99 -5.66
N LYS A 336 10.44 6.31 -5.84
CA LYS A 336 10.37 7.28 -4.74
C LYS A 336 9.02 7.97 -4.63
N TYR A 337 8.55 8.19 -3.40
CA TYR A 337 7.34 8.95 -3.08
C TYR A 337 7.57 10.48 -3.03
N VAL A 338 8.82 10.92 -3.02
CA VAL A 338 9.22 12.32 -3.07
C VAL A 338 9.41 12.81 -4.51
N CYS A 339 9.28 14.12 -4.72
CA CYS A 339 9.58 14.73 -6.02
C CYS A 339 11.10 14.76 -6.28
N LYS A 340 11.50 14.94 -7.53
CA LYS A 340 12.90 15.12 -7.91
C LYS A 340 13.48 16.39 -7.27
N GLY A 341 14.65 16.27 -6.65
CA GLY A 341 15.30 17.36 -5.91
C GLY A 341 14.86 17.53 -4.45
N ASP A 342 13.88 16.75 -3.98
CA ASP A 342 13.58 16.62 -2.56
C ASP A 342 14.57 15.65 -1.91
N HIS A 343 15.41 16.19 -1.01
CA HIS A 343 16.44 15.46 -0.27
C HIS A 343 16.11 15.31 1.22
N SER A 344 14.86 15.59 1.64
CA SER A 344 14.43 15.51 3.03
C SER A 344 14.49 14.09 3.62
N THR A 345 14.38 13.07 2.76
CA THR A 345 14.41 11.65 3.13
C THR A 345 15.06 10.83 2.01
N ASN A 346 15.38 9.55 2.26
CA ASN A 346 15.72 8.63 1.16
C ASN A 346 14.53 8.46 0.17
N GLY A 347 13.30 8.60 0.65
CA GLY A 347 12.12 8.74 -0.20
C GLY A 347 11.64 7.50 -0.93
N ASN A 348 12.26 6.32 -0.76
CA ASN A 348 11.84 5.10 -1.48
C ASN A 348 10.45 4.60 -1.05
N ILE A 349 9.69 4.08 -2.01
CA ILE A 349 8.47 3.29 -1.82
C ILE A 349 8.89 1.87 -1.43
N SER A 350 9.24 1.69 -0.15
CA SER A 350 9.64 0.39 0.39
C SER A 350 8.46 -0.58 0.51
N GLN A 351 7.27 -0.08 0.85
CA GLN A 351 6.03 -0.83 0.89
C GLN A 351 4.87 0.06 0.44
N ASN A 352 3.87 -0.52 -0.23
CA ASN A 352 2.70 0.23 -0.69
C ASN A 352 1.39 -0.59 -0.70
N PHE A 353 1.20 -1.50 0.25
CA PHE A 353 -0.03 -2.30 0.38
C PHE A 353 -0.86 -1.94 1.62
N ARG A 354 -2.18 -2.08 1.50
CA ARG A 354 -3.16 -1.95 2.59
C ARG A 354 -3.23 -3.28 3.39
N PRO A 355 -3.39 -3.22 4.72
CA PRO A 355 -3.78 -4.39 5.51
C PRO A 355 -5.09 -5.03 5.02
N VAL A 356 -5.24 -6.33 5.28
CA VAL A 356 -6.48 -7.07 5.00
C VAL A 356 -7.64 -6.55 5.85
N MET A 357 -8.80 -6.42 5.22
CA MET A 357 -10.03 -5.90 5.79
C MET A 357 -10.98 -7.04 6.17
N PRO A 358 -11.88 -6.86 7.16
CA PRO A 358 -12.84 -7.90 7.55
C PRO A 358 -13.79 -8.29 6.42
N LEU A 359 -14.08 -9.60 6.30
CA LEU A 359 -14.98 -10.12 5.27
C LEU A 359 -16.44 -9.65 5.45
N ASN A 360 -16.85 -9.38 6.70
CA ASN A 360 -18.13 -8.75 7.06
C ASN A 360 -19.39 -9.41 6.47
N GLY A 361 -19.36 -10.76 6.37
CA GLY A 361 -20.48 -11.57 5.89
C GLY A 361 -20.61 -11.66 4.37
N ARG A 362 -19.61 -11.20 3.61
CA ARG A 362 -19.56 -11.43 2.15
C ARG A 362 -19.17 -12.88 1.84
N THR A 363 -19.86 -13.51 0.92
CA THR A 363 -19.38 -14.74 0.25
C THR A 363 -18.24 -14.40 -0.70
N VAL A 364 -17.23 -15.28 -0.77
CA VAL A 364 -16.24 -15.33 -1.85
C VAL A 364 -16.59 -16.53 -2.71
N TYR A 365 -16.74 -16.31 -4.02
CA TYR A 365 -17.04 -17.37 -4.98
C TYR A 365 -15.77 -17.83 -5.70
N ARG A 366 -15.77 -19.07 -6.20
CA ARG A 366 -14.75 -19.63 -7.10
C ARG A 366 -15.37 -20.20 -8.38
N SER A 367 -14.63 -20.12 -9.48
CA SER A 367 -15.05 -20.58 -10.81
C SER A 367 -14.64 -22.02 -11.17
N PHE A 368 -13.88 -22.68 -10.30
CA PHE A 368 -13.32 -24.03 -10.43
C PHE A 368 -13.56 -24.82 -9.13
#